data_AF-A0A7X3PHC4-F1
#
_entry.id   AF-A0A7X3PHC4-F1
#
_cell.length_a   1.000
_cell.length_b   1.000
_cell.length_c   1.000
_cell.angle_alpha   90.00
_cell.angle_beta   90.00
_cell.angle_gamma   90.00
#
_symmetry.space_group_name_H-M   'P 1'
#
loop_
_entity.id
_entity.type
_entity.pdbx_description
1 polymer ?
#
loop_
_entity_poly.entity_id
_entity_poly.type
_entity_poly.pdbx_seq_one_letter_code
_entity_poly.pdbx_strand_id
1 'polypeptide(L)'
;WRAEHEKTGYEHVTPMTDEAVAVLEEAREANPGSGEKLILPATKDPSASISRGRTGAWWRKAERLAGLEPKARRGWHSLRRKFASDLMDLPLKVLCELGGWKEAQTVLRCYQQADSVQLRKALDSRPRVRA
;
A
#
# COMPACT_ATOMS: atom_id res chain seq x y z
N TRP A 1 -7.70 -7.00 -6.95
CA TRP A 1 -6.66 -7.46 -7.88
C TRP A 1 -7.10 -8.80 -8.42
N ARG A 2 -7.41 -8.88 -9.72
CA ARG A 2 -7.93 -10.10 -10.34
C ARG A 2 -6.83 -11.16 -10.38
N ALA A 3 -7.21 -12.43 -10.21
CA ALA A 3 -6.27 -13.56 -10.23
C ALA A 3 -5.43 -13.61 -11.53
N GLU A 4 -6.05 -13.33 -12.68
CA GLU A 4 -5.41 -13.37 -14.00
C GLU A 4 -4.24 -12.40 -14.19
N HIS A 5 -4.16 -11.35 -13.37
CA HIS A 5 -3.10 -10.35 -13.39
C HIS A 5 -2.14 -10.49 -12.20
N GLU A 6 -2.28 -11.53 -11.39
CA GLU A 6 -1.43 -11.82 -10.24
C GLU A 6 -0.52 -13.02 -10.54
N LYS A 7 0.75 -12.94 -10.15
CA LYS A 7 1.76 -13.95 -10.48
C LYS A 7 1.43 -15.33 -9.91
N THR A 8 0.72 -15.40 -8.79
CA THR A 8 0.36 -16.64 -8.08
C THR A 8 -1.12 -16.99 -8.19
N GLY A 9 -1.88 -16.26 -9.03
CA GLY A 9 -3.32 -16.44 -9.20
C GLY A 9 -4.15 -16.04 -7.98
N TYR A 10 -3.58 -15.32 -7.01
CA TYR A 10 -4.29 -14.93 -5.80
C TYR A 10 -5.15 -13.70 -6.08
N GLU A 11 -6.46 -13.92 -6.22
CA GLU A 11 -7.42 -12.83 -6.24
C GLU A 11 -7.60 -12.25 -4.84
N HIS A 12 -7.65 -10.92 -4.77
CA HIS A 12 -7.80 -10.21 -3.52
C HIS A 12 -8.57 -8.89 -3.69
N VAL A 13 -9.47 -8.59 -2.77
CA VAL A 13 -10.20 -7.31 -2.72
C VAL A 13 -9.85 -6.60 -1.42
N THR A 14 -9.31 -5.38 -1.55
CA THR A 14 -8.96 -4.54 -0.40
C THR A 14 -10.05 -3.48 -0.22
N PRO A 15 -10.64 -3.34 0.97
CA PRO A 15 -11.48 -2.17 1.26
C PRO A 15 -10.65 -0.90 1.17
N MET A 16 -11.20 0.14 0.55
CA MET A 16 -10.55 1.45 0.42
C MET A 16 -11.23 2.46 1.34
N THR A 17 -10.47 3.43 1.81
CA THR A 17 -11.02 4.60 2.52
C THR A 17 -11.76 5.50 1.54
N ASP A 18 -12.70 6.30 2.05
CA ASP A 18 -13.44 7.26 1.22
C ASP A 18 -12.51 8.23 0.48
N GLU A 19 -11.41 8.64 1.12
CA GLU A 19 -10.37 9.48 0.52
C GLU A 19 -9.69 8.77 -0.67
N ALA A 20 -9.32 7.50 -0.52
CA ALA A 20 -8.70 6.74 -1.60
C ALA A 20 -9.69 6.52 -2.76
N VAL A 21 -10.96 6.26 -2.46
CA VAL A 21 -12.01 6.14 -3.47
C VAL A 21 -12.16 7.46 -4.22
N ALA A 22 -12.25 8.59 -3.52
CA ALA A 22 -12.39 9.92 -4.14
C ALA A 22 -11.24 10.24 -5.11
N VAL A 23 -10.00 9.92 -4.75
CA VAL A 23 -8.83 10.14 -5.64
C VAL A 23 -8.88 9.24 -6.88
N LEU A 24 -9.34 7.99 -6.75
CA LEU A 24 -9.47 7.09 -7.90
C LEU A 24 -10.62 7.50 -8.82
N GLU A 25 -11.69 8.05 -8.26
CA GLU A 25 -12.82 8.62 -8.98
C GLU A 25 -12.38 9.87 -9.77
N GLU A 26 -11.66 10.80 -9.15
CA GLU A 26 -11.07 11.96 -9.83
C GLU A 26 -10.16 11.54 -10.98
N ALA A 27 -9.30 10.53 -10.76
CA ALA A 27 -8.42 9.99 -11.80
C ALA A 27 -9.22 9.37 -12.97
N ARG A 28 -10.36 8.75 -12.67
CA ARG A 28 -11.26 8.19 -13.69
C ARG A 28 -11.96 9.29 -14.49
N GLU A 29 -12.41 10.36 -13.83
CA GLU A 29 -13.03 11.52 -14.49
C GLU A 29 -12.03 12.25 -15.40
N ALA A 30 -10.78 12.38 -14.98
CA ALA A 30 -9.71 12.98 -15.77
C ALA A 30 -9.30 12.14 -17.00
N ASN A 31 -9.70 10.87 -17.06
CA ASN A 31 -9.49 9.97 -18.18
C ASN A 31 -10.82 9.36 -18.67
N PRO A 32 -11.74 10.17 -19.24
CA PRO A 32 -13.08 9.70 -19.53
C PRO A 32 -13.06 8.59 -20.59
N GLY A 33 -13.81 7.52 -20.33
CA GLY A 33 -14.11 6.48 -21.31
C GLY A 33 -14.88 5.32 -20.70
N SER A 34 -15.58 4.59 -21.56
CA SER A 34 -16.35 3.39 -21.20
C SER A 34 -15.47 2.14 -21.10
N GLY A 35 -15.83 1.21 -20.22
CA GLY A 35 -15.24 -0.14 -20.15
C GLY A 35 -14.03 -0.28 -19.22
N GLU A 36 -13.22 -1.33 -19.45
CA GLU A 36 -12.03 -1.69 -18.66
C GLU A 36 -10.82 -0.76 -18.94
N LYS A 37 -10.99 0.55 -18.76
CA LYS A 37 -9.88 1.50 -18.90
C LYS A 37 -8.97 1.52 -17.68
N LEU A 38 -7.70 1.80 -17.94
CA LEU A 38 -6.68 1.98 -16.91
C LEU A 38 -6.93 3.29 -16.14
N ILE A 39 -6.90 3.21 -14.81
CA ILE A 39 -7.03 4.37 -13.92
C ILE A 39 -5.82 5.31 -14.07
N LEU A 40 -4.63 4.75 -14.31
CA LEU A 40 -3.37 5.49 -14.49
C LEU A 40 -2.75 5.17 -15.86
N PRO A 41 -3.27 5.76 -16.95
CA PRO A 41 -2.76 5.54 -18.29
C PRO A 41 -1.40 6.21 -18.52
N ALA A 42 -0.66 5.76 -19.54
CA ALA A 42 0.51 6.48 -20.02
C ALA A 42 0.10 7.76 -20.76
N THR A 43 0.84 8.85 -20.55
CA THR A 43 0.53 10.16 -21.14
C THR A 43 0.53 10.18 -22.67
N LYS A 44 1.25 9.27 -23.32
CA LYS A 44 1.40 9.21 -24.78
C LYS A 44 0.51 8.16 -25.44
N ASP A 45 0.09 7.15 -24.66
CA ASP A 45 -0.75 6.05 -25.13
C ASP A 45 -1.74 5.70 -24.02
N PRO A 46 -2.98 6.19 -24.12
CA PRO A 46 -4.01 5.93 -23.12
C PRO A 46 -4.41 4.45 -22.95
N SER A 47 -4.03 3.58 -23.89
CA SER A 47 -4.27 2.13 -23.79
C SER A 47 -3.19 1.41 -22.97
N ALA A 48 -2.05 2.05 -22.74
CA ALA A 48 -0.95 1.49 -21.98
C ALA A 48 -0.93 2.00 -20.53
N SER A 49 -0.44 1.17 -19.61
CA SER A 49 -0.23 1.57 -18.21
C SER A 49 0.92 2.56 -18.07
N ILE A 50 0.82 3.44 -17.08
CA ILE A 50 1.91 4.34 -16.71
C ILE A 50 3.22 3.58 -16.47
N SER A 51 4.32 4.11 -16.98
CA SER A 51 5.63 3.45 -16.83
C SER A 51 6.18 3.61 -15.41
N ARG A 52 6.95 2.60 -14.96
CA ARG A 52 7.70 2.65 -13.68
C ARG A 52 8.61 3.88 -13.59
N GLY A 53 9.24 4.28 -14.70
CA GLY A 53 10.09 5.48 -14.73
C GLY A 53 9.31 6.76 -14.41
N ARG A 54 8.07 6.86 -14.90
CA ARG A 54 7.19 7.99 -14.63
C ARG A 54 6.76 8.03 -13.17
N THR A 55 6.31 6.90 -12.60
CA THR A 55 5.92 6.86 -11.18
C THR A 55 7.11 7.12 -10.25
N GLY A 56 8.33 6.71 -10.64
CA GLY A 56 9.55 7.10 -9.93
C GLY A 56 9.85 8.61 -9.98
N ALA A 57 9.59 9.26 -11.12
CA ALA A 57 9.71 10.71 -11.22
C ALA A 57 8.66 11.46 -10.37
N TRP A 58 7.42 10.94 -10.31
CA TRP A 58 6.38 11.46 -9.44
C TRP A 58 6.75 11.35 -7.96
N TRP A 59 7.33 10.23 -7.53
CA TRP A 59 7.83 10.08 -6.16
C TRP A 59 8.82 11.17 -5.78
N ARG A 60 9.87 11.39 -6.61
CA ARG A 60 10.87 12.43 -6.36
C ARG A 60 10.26 13.84 -6.33
N LYS A 61 9.27 14.10 -7.19
CA LYS A 61 8.53 15.37 -7.18
C LYS A 61 7.75 15.52 -5.87
N ALA A 62 7.07 14.48 -5.42
CA ALA A 62 6.31 14.47 -4.17
C ALA A 62 7.21 14.68 -2.95
N GLU A 63 8.35 14.00 -2.86
CA GLU A 63 9.35 14.20 -1.78
C GLU A 63 9.81 15.65 -1.71
N ARG A 64 10.16 16.24 -2.86
CA ARG A 64 10.58 17.64 -2.93
C ARG A 64 9.47 18.62 -2.52
N LEU A 65 8.23 18.39 -2.99
CA LEU A 65 7.09 19.24 -2.62
C LEU A 65 6.74 19.14 -1.15
N ALA A 66 6.95 17.97 -0.54
CA ALA A 66 6.76 17.74 0.89
C ALA A 66 7.95 18.21 1.75
N GLY A 67 9.01 18.79 1.16
CA GLY A 67 10.21 19.22 1.88
C GLY A 67 10.97 18.07 2.55
N LEU A 68 10.85 16.85 2.02
CA LEU A 68 11.49 15.67 2.61
C LEU A 68 12.92 15.53 2.09
N GLU A 69 13.85 15.31 3.02
CA GLU A 69 15.21 14.88 2.68
C GLU A 69 15.18 13.56 1.90
N PRO A 70 15.76 13.50 0.69
CA PRO A 70 15.85 12.28 -0.09
C PRO A 70 16.63 11.21 0.67
N LYS A 71 16.05 10.03 0.84
CA LYS A 71 16.74 8.89 1.45
C LYS A 71 16.92 7.76 0.45
N ALA A 72 18.12 7.18 0.41
CA ALA A 72 18.37 5.99 -0.38
C ALA A 72 17.35 4.89 -0.04
N ARG A 73 16.84 4.22 -1.07
CA ARG A 73 15.82 3.14 -0.98
C ARG A 73 14.43 3.57 -0.48
N ARG A 74 14.18 4.87 -0.28
CA ARG A 74 12.84 5.40 -0.05
C ARG A 74 12.08 5.49 -1.38
N GLY A 75 10.84 5.00 -1.41
CA GLY A 75 10.03 4.91 -2.62
C GLY A 75 8.60 4.46 -2.33
N TRP A 76 7.81 4.17 -3.37
CA TRP A 76 6.44 3.64 -3.23
C TRP A 76 6.34 2.42 -2.29
N HIS A 77 7.34 1.54 -2.34
CA HIS A 77 7.39 0.38 -1.45
C HIS A 77 7.56 0.75 0.03
N SER A 78 8.13 1.93 0.35
CA SER A 78 8.17 2.46 1.72
C SER A 78 6.78 2.79 2.24
N LEU A 79 5.84 3.25 1.40
CA LEU A 79 4.45 3.44 1.82
C LEU A 79 3.78 2.10 2.15
N ARG A 80 4.04 1.05 1.36
CA ARG A 80 3.54 -0.30 1.66
C ARG A 80 4.10 -0.85 2.99
N ARG A 81 5.38 -0.56 3.30
CA ARG A 81 5.96 -0.88 4.62
C ARG A 81 5.35 -0.06 5.74
N LYS A 82 5.12 1.24 5.54
CA LYS A 82 4.47 2.10 6.52
C LYS A 82 3.06 1.58 6.83
N PHE A 83 2.27 1.26 5.80
CA PHE A 83 0.94 0.66 5.96
C PHE A 83 0.96 -0.60 6.84
N ALA A 84 1.88 -1.52 6.57
CA ALA A 84 2.05 -2.71 7.41
C ALA A 84 2.47 -2.38 8.84
N SER A 85 3.32 -1.36 9.01
CA SER A 85 3.85 -0.91 10.30
C SER A 85 2.77 -0.24 11.17
N ASP A 86 1.97 0.63 10.56
CA ASP A 86 0.87 1.35 11.23
C ASP A 86 -0.22 0.38 11.73
N LEU A 87 -0.38 -0.75 11.05
CA LEU A 87 -1.40 -1.76 11.33
C LEU A 87 -0.85 -3.02 12.04
N MET A 88 0.36 -2.95 12.62
CA MET A 88 0.95 -4.11 13.32
C MET A 88 0.16 -4.59 14.54
N ASP A 89 -0.67 -3.72 15.11
CA ASP A 89 -1.55 -4.07 16.25
C ASP A 89 -2.74 -4.96 15.82
N LEU A 90 -3.01 -5.13 14.52
CA LEU A 90 -4.07 -6.00 14.02
C LEU A 90 -3.67 -7.47 14.03
N PRO A 91 -4.65 -8.41 14.13
CA PRO A 91 -4.38 -9.83 13.91
C PRO A 91 -3.70 -10.04 12.56
N LEU A 92 -2.64 -10.85 12.53
CA LEU A 92 -1.81 -11.04 11.33
C LEU A 92 -2.62 -11.49 10.10
N LYS A 93 -3.66 -12.31 10.29
CA LYS A 93 -4.56 -12.71 9.21
C LYS A 93 -5.33 -11.52 8.62
N VAL A 94 -5.87 -10.64 9.47
CA VAL A 94 -6.59 -9.43 9.04
C VAL A 94 -5.64 -8.50 8.29
N LEU A 95 -4.42 -8.31 8.79
CA LEU A 95 -3.40 -7.53 8.09
C LEU A 95 -3.03 -8.15 6.73
N CYS A 96 -2.85 -9.46 6.67
CA CYS A 96 -2.57 -10.19 5.43
C CYS A 96 -3.66 -9.96 4.38
N GLU A 97 -4.93 -10.09 4.77
CA GLU A 97 -6.05 -9.76 3.91
C GLU A 97 -5.99 -8.28 3.51
N LEU A 98 -5.93 -7.33 4.45
CA LEU A 98 -5.92 -5.90 4.10
C LEU A 98 -4.78 -5.47 3.17
N GLY A 99 -3.59 -6.08 3.23
CA GLY A 99 -2.50 -5.73 2.32
C GLY A 99 -2.39 -6.63 1.09
N GLY A 100 -3.29 -7.60 0.90
CA GLY A 100 -3.23 -8.56 -0.19
C GLY A 100 -1.97 -9.43 -0.17
N TRP A 101 -1.55 -9.86 1.02
CA TRP A 101 -0.44 -10.79 1.19
C TRP A 101 -0.95 -12.22 1.36
N LYS A 102 -0.72 -13.06 0.36
CA LYS A 102 -1.07 -14.48 0.39
C LYS A 102 -0.42 -15.24 1.56
N GLU A 103 0.86 -14.97 1.79
CA GLU A 103 1.67 -15.65 2.82
C GLU A 103 2.10 -14.68 3.92
N ALA A 104 1.75 -15.02 5.16
CA ALA A 104 2.11 -14.24 6.34
C ALA A 104 3.64 -14.07 6.51
N GLN A 105 4.43 -15.04 6.03
CA GLN A 105 5.90 -14.96 6.05
C GLN A 105 6.43 -13.74 5.28
N THR A 106 5.74 -13.31 4.23
CA THR A 106 6.13 -12.10 3.49
C THR A 106 5.98 -10.86 4.38
N VAL A 107 4.90 -10.78 5.17
CA VAL A 107 4.66 -9.66 6.10
C VAL A 107 5.73 -9.63 7.18
N LEU A 108 5.94 -10.77 7.85
CA LEU A 108 6.88 -10.91 8.96
C LEU A 108 8.33 -10.62 8.56
N ARG A 109 8.76 -11.03 7.36
CA ARG A 109 10.16 -10.90 6.92
C ARG A 109 10.46 -9.56 6.23
N CYS A 110 9.49 -9.02 5.49
CA CYS A 110 9.76 -7.89 4.58
C CYS A 110 9.14 -6.56 5.04
N TYR A 111 8.10 -6.60 5.88
CA TYR A 111 7.29 -5.42 6.18
C TYR A 111 7.20 -5.10 7.67
N GLN A 112 7.25 -6.09 8.55
CA GLN A 112 7.21 -5.89 10.00
C GLN A 112 8.61 -5.95 10.61
N GLN A 113 8.90 -4.98 11.48
CA GLN A 113 10.01 -5.00 12.41
C GLN A 113 9.48 -4.44 13.72
N ALA A 114 9.40 -5.28 14.75
CA ALA A 114 9.01 -4.83 16.08
C ALA A 114 10.15 -3.97 16.66
N ASP A 115 9.83 -2.74 17.05
CA ASP A 115 10.74 -1.92 17.82
C ASP A 115 10.46 -2.03 19.34
N SER A 116 11.40 -1.54 20.15
CA SER A 116 11.30 -1.62 21.61
C SER A 116 10.11 -0.84 22.19
N VAL A 117 9.66 0.21 21.51
CA VAL A 117 8.51 1.03 21.93
C VAL A 117 7.22 0.24 21.73
N GLN A 118 7.09 -0.44 20.60
CA GLN A 118 5.95 -1.29 20.27
C GLN A 118 5.87 -2.50 21.19
N LEU A 119 7.01 -3.16 21.46
CA LEU A 119 7.07 -4.26 22.41
C LEU A 119 6.62 -3.81 23.81
N ARG A 120 7.04 -2.61 24.24
CA ARG A 120 6.64 -2.03 25.52
C ARG A 120 5.14 -1.72 25.56
N LYS A 121 4.61 -1.04 24.54
CA LYS A 121 3.18 -0.72 24.42
C LYS A 121 2.32 -1.99 24.48
N ALA A 122 2.70 -3.03 23.73
CA ALA A 122 1.98 -4.29 23.70
C ALA A 122 1.94 -4.95 25.08
N LEU A 123 3.08 -4.99 25.79
CA LEU A 123 3.15 -5.52 27.15
C LEU A 123 2.26 -4.74 28.12
N ASP A 124 2.29 -3.41 28.05
CA ASP A 124 1.53 -2.52 28.94
C ASP A 124 0.01 -2.60 28.69
N SER A 125 -0.41 -2.87 27.45
CA SER A 125 -1.83 -3.03 27.08
C SER A 125 -2.45 -4.38 27.45
N ARG A 126 -1.66 -5.35 27.95
CA ARG A 126 -2.15 -6.69 28.25
C ARG A 126 -3.22 -6.64 29.35
N PRO A 127 -4.39 -7.28 29.15
CA PRO A 127 -5.37 -7.42 30.21
C PRO A 127 -4.73 -8.06 31.44
N ARG A 128 -4.82 -7.39 32.59
CA ARG A 128 -4.43 -8.00 33.86
C ARG A 128 -5.60 -8.86 34.32
N VAL A 129 -5.36 -10.16 34.45
CA VAL A 129 -6.31 -11.04 35.14
C VAL A 129 -6.47 -10.48 36.55
N ARG A 130 -7.70 -10.06 36.92
CA ARG A 130 -8.01 -9.78 38.32
C ARG A 130 -8.01 -11.12 39.03
N ALA A 131 -7.17 -11.26 40.05
CA ALA A 131 -7.17 -12.39 40.97
C ALA A 131 -8.49 -12.45 41.74
#